data_AF-A0AAU9DMW8-F1
#
_entry.id   AF-A0AAU9DMW8-F1
#
_cell.length_a   1.000
_cell.length_b   1.000
_cell.length_c   1.000
_cell.angle_alpha   90.00
_cell.angle_beta   90.00
_cell.angle_gamma   90.00
#
_symmetry.space_group_name_H-M   'P 1'
#
loop_
_entity.id
_entity.type
_entity.pdbx_description
1 polymer ?
#
loop_
_entity_poly.entity_id
_entity_poly.type
_entity_poly.pdbx_seq_one_letter_code
_entity_poly.pdbx_strand_id
1 'polypeptide(L)'
;MKRESGLTVIEVVIAFLIIIIVSFYTYPKYEEFIKLSKETALVQELKVLREGVYFYVLKYNKYPASLKELEQKGFIDFNGQSYTGLIIKKEKKDKNGNFLDPFGNIYIYEKEKGNVRSGTEEYKNE
;
A
#
# COMPACT_ATOMS: atom_id res chain seq x y z
N MET A 1 -3.95 -37.34 47.61
CA MET A 1 -4.29 -35.92 47.45
C MET A 1 -3.38 -35.31 46.39
N LYS A 2 -3.93 -35.03 45.20
CA LYS A 2 -3.21 -34.34 44.12
C LYS A 2 -3.16 -32.87 44.51
N ARG A 3 -1.96 -32.33 44.78
CA ARG A 3 -1.80 -30.88 44.99
C ARG A 3 -1.93 -30.22 43.62
N GLU A 4 -3.07 -29.58 43.36
CA GLU A 4 -3.17 -28.65 42.24
C GLU A 4 -2.30 -27.44 42.59
N SER A 5 -1.12 -27.38 41.99
CA SER A 5 -0.21 -26.24 42.10
C SER A 5 -0.86 -25.05 41.40
N GLY A 6 -1.42 -24.12 42.17
CA GLY A 6 -1.96 -22.87 41.66
C GLY A 6 -0.88 -21.99 41.05
N LEU A 7 -1.24 -21.27 39.99
CA LEU A 7 -0.40 -20.29 39.31
C LEU A 7 0.17 -19.30 40.32
N THR A 8 1.49 -19.22 40.40
CA THR A 8 2.15 -18.30 41.31
C THR A 8 2.32 -16.93 40.66
N VAL A 9 2.29 -15.85 41.46
CA VAL A 9 2.48 -14.47 40.95
C VAL A 9 3.81 -14.34 40.20
N ILE A 10 4.85 -15.02 40.68
CA ILE A 10 6.18 -15.01 40.04
C ILE A 10 6.14 -15.63 38.64
N GLU A 11 5.36 -16.69 38.44
CA GLU A 11 5.24 -17.37 37.15
C GLU A 11 4.53 -16.49 36.12
N VAL A 12 3.52 -15.73 36.55
CA VAL A 12 2.85 -14.72 35.72
C VAL A 12 3.82 -13.60 35.32
N VAL A 13 4.62 -13.10 36.28
CA VAL A 13 5.62 -12.05 36.01
C VAL A 13 6.69 -12.53 35.02
N ILE A 14 7.20 -13.75 35.19
CA ILE A 14 8.18 -14.35 34.28
C ILE A 14 7.57 -14.53 32.88
N ALA A 15 6.33 -15.00 32.78
CA ALA A 15 5.64 -15.15 31.51
C ALA A 15 5.49 -13.80 30.78
N PHE A 16 5.08 -12.73 31.48
CA PHE A 16 5.01 -11.40 30.89
C PHE A 16 6.38 -10.86 30.46
N LEU A 17 7.43 -11.09 31.25
CA LEU A 17 8.80 -10.69 30.87
C LEU A 17 9.23 -11.36 29.56
N ILE A 18 8.95 -12.65 29.40
CA ILE A 18 9.25 -13.37 28.15
C ILE A 18 8.44 -12.79 26.97
N ILE A 19 7.14 -12.53 27.16
CA ILE A 19 6.28 -11.94 26.11
C ILE A 19 6.80 -10.57 25.67
N ILE A 20 7.22 -9.72 26.62
CA ILE A 20 7.75 -8.38 26.34
C ILE A 20 9.04 -8.47 25.52
N ILE A 21 9.97 -9.34 25.91
CA ILE A 21 11.25 -9.53 25.21
C ILE A 21 11.02 -10.00 23.78
N VAL A 22 10.14 -11.00 23.58
CA VAL A 22 9.81 -11.53 22.25
C VAL A 22 9.16 -10.43 21.39
N SER A 23 8.20 -9.71 21.96
CA SER A 23 7.48 -8.65 21.24
C SER A 23 8.41 -7.53 20.76
N PHE A 24 9.37 -7.13 21.60
CA PHE A 24 10.36 -6.11 21.25
C PHE A 24 11.24 -6.54 20.07
N TYR A 25 11.63 -7.82 20.01
CA TYR A 25 12.44 -8.35 18.91
C TYR A 25 11.64 -8.55 17.61
N THR A 26 10.35 -8.87 17.70
CA THR A 26 9.51 -9.13 16.51
C THR A 26 9.08 -7.85 15.79
N TYR A 27 8.90 -6.73 16.50
CA TYR A 27 8.41 -5.47 15.93
C TYR A 27 9.19 -4.95 14.70
N PRO A 28 10.54 -4.81 14.70
CA PRO A 28 11.26 -4.23 13.57
C PRO A 28 11.13 -5.05 12.27
N LYS A 29 11.02 -6.38 12.38
CA LYS A 29 10.85 -7.25 11.19
C LYS A 29 9.51 -7.01 10.51
N TYR A 30 8.47 -6.72 11.28
CA TYR A 30 7.13 -6.50 10.76
C TYR A 30 7.05 -5.25 9.88
N GLU A 31 7.74 -4.16 10.27
CA GLU A 31 7.80 -2.92 9.50
C GLU A 31 8.47 -3.11 8.12
N GLU A 32 9.55 -3.91 8.07
CA GLU A 32 10.26 -4.22 6.82
C GLU A 32 9.36 -4.99 5.84
N PHE A 33 8.64 -6.00 6.31
CA PHE A 33 7.68 -6.75 5.48
C PHE A 33 6.56 -5.85 4.94
N ILE A 34 6.06 -4.91 5.75
CA ILE A 34 5.06 -3.94 5.29
C ILE A 34 5.64 -3.04 4.20
N LYS A 35 6.88 -2.55 4.36
CA LYS A 35 7.53 -1.69 3.36
C LYS A 35 7.65 -2.42 2.01
N LEU A 36 8.20 -3.64 2.02
CA LEU A 36 8.36 -4.46 0.80
C LEU A 36 7.02 -4.75 0.11
N SER A 37 5.97 -5.01 0.90
CA SER A 37 4.63 -5.21 0.36
C SER A 37 4.09 -3.94 -0.32
N LYS A 38 4.31 -2.77 0.27
CA LYS A 38 3.91 -1.47 -0.31
C LYS A 38 4.70 -1.15 -1.58
N GLU A 39 5.99 -1.43 -1.62
CA GLU A 39 6.83 -1.27 -2.81
C GLU A 39 6.34 -2.14 -3.97
N THR A 40 6.09 -3.42 -3.70
CA THR A 40 5.57 -4.34 -4.72
C THR A 40 4.22 -3.87 -5.25
N ALA A 41 3.34 -3.41 -4.36
CA ALA A 41 2.06 -2.82 -4.76
C ALA A 41 2.26 -1.55 -5.58
N LEU A 42 3.22 -0.69 -5.24
CA LEU A 42 3.48 0.57 -5.93
C LEU A 42 3.91 0.32 -7.37
N VAL A 43 4.86 -0.59 -7.58
CA VAL A 43 5.33 -0.96 -8.91
C VAL A 43 4.19 -1.50 -9.77
N GLN A 44 3.34 -2.36 -9.18
CA GLN A 44 2.18 -2.91 -9.87
C GLN A 44 1.15 -1.83 -10.22
N GLU A 45 0.84 -0.91 -9.30
CA GLU A 45 -0.10 0.18 -9.52
C GLU A 45 0.40 1.17 -10.58
N LEU A 46 1.69 1.53 -10.55
CA LEU A 46 2.32 2.37 -11.58
C LEU A 46 2.26 1.73 -12.96
N LYS A 47 2.50 0.42 -13.04
CA LYS A 47 2.39 -0.33 -14.30
C LYS A 47 0.97 -0.25 -14.87
N VAL A 48 -0.04 -0.54 -14.04
CA VAL A 48 -1.47 -0.47 -14.46
C VAL A 48 -1.84 0.95 -14.91
N LEU A 49 -1.41 1.98 -14.18
CA LEU A 49 -1.65 3.38 -14.55
C LEU A 49 -1.03 3.74 -15.89
N ARG A 50 0.24 3.37 -16.11
CA ARG A 50 0.97 3.63 -17.36
C ARG A 50 0.36 2.88 -18.54
N GLU A 51 -0.05 1.63 -18.34
CA GLU A 51 -0.78 0.85 -19.36
C GLU A 51 -2.12 1.49 -19.69
N GLY A 52 -2.86 1.98 -18.69
CA GLY A 52 -4.11 2.72 -18.89
C GLY A 52 -3.90 4.00 -19.73
N VAL A 53 -2.84 4.77 -19.46
CA VAL A 53 -2.45 5.92 -20.29
C VAL A 53 -2.15 5.47 -21.72
N TYR A 54 -1.35 4.41 -21.88
CA TYR A 54 -0.99 3.89 -23.19
C TYR A 54 -2.23 3.49 -24.01
N PHE A 55 -3.18 2.75 -23.42
CA PHE A 55 -4.43 2.40 -24.10
C PHE A 55 -5.29 3.62 -24.43
N TYR A 56 -5.33 4.63 -23.56
CA TYR A 56 -6.02 5.88 -23.86
C TYR A 56 -5.42 6.58 -25.07
N VAL A 57 -4.09 6.65 -25.15
CA VAL A 57 -3.36 7.24 -26.28
C VAL A 57 -3.62 6.45 -27.55
N LEU A 58 -3.59 5.11 -27.51
CA LEU A 58 -3.91 4.28 -28.68
C LEU A 58 -5.32 4.53 -29.22
N LYS A 59 -6.30 4.80 -28.34
CA LYS A 59 -7.69 5.03 -28.75
C LYS A 59 -7.97 6.45 -29.24
N TYR A 60 -7.39 7.46 -28.59
CA TYR A 60 -7.73 8.88 -28.83
C TYR A 60 -6.60 9.69 -29.45
N ASN A 61 -5.43 9.08 -29.67
CA ASN A 61 -4.20 9.70 -30.16
C ASN A 61 -3.79 10.98 -29.40
N LYS A 62 -4.13 11.04 -28.11
CA LYS A 62 -3.84 12.15 -27.20
C LYS A 62 -3.63 11.65 -25.78
N TYR A 63 -2.84 12.35 -24.99
CA TYR A 63 -2.72 12.06 -23.55
C TYR A 63 -3.98 12.48 -22.78
N PRO A 64 -4.38 11.73 -21.74
CA PRO A 64 -5.49 12.14 -20.88
C PRO A 64 -5.11 13.41 -20.12
N ALA A 65 -6.10 14.25 -19.81
CA ALA A 65 -5.89 15.48 -19.05
C ALA A 65 -5.57 15.22 -17.58
N SER A 66 -6.06 14.10 -17.03
CA SER A 66 -5.80 13.67 -15.66
C SER A 66 -6.04 12.17 -15.49
N LEU A 67 -5.53 11.59 -14.40
CA LEU A 67 -5.82 10.21 -14.02
C LEU A 67 -7.33 9.98 -13.77
N LYS A 68 -8.07 11.02 -13.34
CA LYS A 68 -9.53 10.93 -13.17
C LYS A 68 -10.24 10.68 -14.50
N GLU A 69 -9.72 11.22 -15.61
CA GLU A 69 -10.28 10.99 -16.93
C GLU A 69 -10.08 9.52 -17.38
N LEU A 70 -8.94 8.91 -17.04
CA LEU A 70 -8.69 7.50 -17.33
C LEU A 70 -9.71 6.60 -16.64
N GLU A 71 -10.00 6.88 -15.36
CA GLU A 71 -11.00 6.14 -14.60
C GLU A 71 -12.42 6.36 -15.15
N GLN A 72 -12.80 7.61 -15.40
CA GLN A 72 -14.13 7.93 -15.95
C GLN A 72 -14.41 7.25 -17.28
N LYS A 73 -13.38 7.08 -18.11
CA LYS A 73 -13.49 6.38 -19.41
C LYS A 73 -13.23 4.87 -19.32
N GLY A 74 -13.00 4.32 -18.12
CA GLY A 74 -12.86 2.90 -17.87
C GLY A 74 -11.53 2.28 -18.33
N PHE A 75 -10.46 3.07 -18.46
CA PHE A 75 -9.13 2.55 -18.78
C PHE A 75 -8.37 2.04 -17.56
N ILE A 76 -8.75 2.49 -16.37
CA ILE A 76 -8.21 2.04 -15.09
C ILE A 76 -9.38 1.81 -14.12
N ASP A 77 -9.25 0.82 -13.24
CA ASP A 77 -10.15 0.61 -12.11
C ASP A 77 -9.34 0.65 -10.82
N PHE A 78 -9.45 1.77 -10.10
CA PHE A 78 -8.78 1.98 -8.82
C PHE A 78 -9.70 1.70 -7.62
N ASN A 79 -10.93 1.23 -7.85
CA ASN A 79 -11.93 0.99 -6.79
C ASN A 79 -11.75 -0.34 -6.04
N GLY A 80 -10.58 -0.99 -6.16
CA GLY A 80 -10.04 -1.78 -5.05
C GLY A 80 -10.36 -3.27 -5.05
N GLN A 81 -9.98 -4.00 -6.09
CA GLN A 81 -9.64 -5.42 -5.92
C GLN A 81 -8.13 -5.55 -5.73
N SER A 82 -7.68 -5.41 -4.47
CA SER A 82 -6.29 -5.60 -4.08
C SER A 82 -5.95 -7.09 -4.04
N TYR A 83 -5.05 -7.53 -4.92
CA TYR A 83 -4.46 -8.87 -4.88
C TYR A 83 -3.28 -8.89 -3.89
N THR A 84 -3.53 -8.85 -2.58
CA THR A 84 -2.68 -9.48 -1.55
C THR A 84 -3.34 -9.28 -0.19
N GLY A 85 -3.53 -10.38 0.55
CA GLY A 85 -4.41 -10.51 1.72
C GLY A 85 -4.00 -9.79 3.00
N LEU A 86 -3.56 -8.53 2.94
CA LEU A 86 -3.45 -7.65 4.10
C LEU A 86 -4.47 -6.53 3.92
N ILE A 87 -5.58 -6.66 4.65
CA ILE A 87 -6.65 -5.66 4.69
C ILE A 87 -6.08 -4.40 5.35
N ILE A 88 -5.49 -3.53 4.55
CA ILE A 88 -5.47 -2.11 4.84
C ILE A 88 -6.48 -1.50 3.88
N LYS A 89 -7.72 -1.33 4.38
CA LYS A 89 -8.70 -0.41 3.80
C LYS A 89 -8.12 1.01 3.87
N LYS A 90 -7.13 1.32 3.04
CA LYS A 90 -6.82 2.70 2.70
C LYS A 90 -7.68 3.02 1.49
N GLU A 91 -8.51 4.04 1.63
CA GLU A 91 -9.16 4.66 0.50
C GLU A 91 -8.04 4.99 -0.49
N LYS A 92 -8.04 4.37 -1.69
CA LYS A 92 -7.04 4.65 -2.74
C LYS A 92 -7.20 6.07 -3.31
N LYS A 93 -8.08 6.86 -2.71
CA LYS A 93 -8.38 8.24 -3.04
C LYS A 93 -8.43 9.05 -1.75
N ASP A 94 -7.85 10.24 -1.78
CA ASP A 94 -8.08 11.25 -0.76
C ASP A 94 -9.55 11.74 -0.80
N LYS A 95 -9.98 12.49 0.21
CA LYS A 95 -11.28 13.20 0.26
C LYS A 95 -11.53 14.08 -0.97
N ASN A 96 -10.46 14.52 -1.63
CA ASN A 96 -10.47 15.31 -2.86
C ASN A 96 -10.59 14.46 -4.15
N GLY A 97 -10.70 13.14 -4.00
CA GLY A 97 -10.74 12.17 -5.10
C GLY A 97 -9.41 11.95 -5.81
N ASN A 98 -8.29 12.38 -5.22
CA ASN A 98 -6.96 12.23 -5.81
C ASN A 98 -6.40 10.85 -5.50
N PHE A 99 -5.83 10.17 -6.49
CA PHE A 99 -5.29 8.82 -6.33
C PHE A 99 -4.08 8.82 -5.40
N LEU A 100 -4.09 7.91 -4.44
CA LEU A 100 -3.03 7.72 -3.46
C LEU A 100 -2.22 6.47 -3.78
N ASP A 101 -0.90 6.59 -3.60
CA ASP A 101 0.02 5.48 -3.64
C ASP A 101 -0.10 4.59 -2.38
N PRO A 102 0.52 3.40 -2.35
CA PRO A 102 0.47 2.50 -1.19
C PRO A 102 1.04 3.08 0.11
N PHE A 103 1.82 4.16 0.02
CA PHE A 103 2.37 4.88 1.15
C PHE A 103 1.39 5.95 1.68
N GLY A 104 0.45 6.40 0.85
CA GLY A 104 -0.57 7.40 1.15
C GLY A 104 -0.29 8.78 0.54
N ASN A 105 0.70 8.89 -0.36
CA ASN A 105 1.02 10.11 -1.07
C ASN A 105 0.28 10.17 -2.41
N ILE A 106 0.05 11.37 -2.93
CA ILE A 106 -0.70 11.56 -4.19
C ILE A 106 0.17 11.17 -5.39
N TYR A 107 -0.38 10.41 -6.33
CA TYR A 107 0.27 10.15 -7.62
C TYR A 107 0.46 11.44 -8.41
N ILE A 108 1.65 11.59 -9.00
CA ILE A 108 2.00 12.72 -9.85
C ILE A 108 1.82 12.30 -11.31
N TYR A 109 1.02 13.06 -12.06
CA TYR A 109 0.77 12.82 -13.47
C TYR A 109 1.27 13.99 -14.33
N GLU A 110 2.18 13.68 -15.27
CA GLU A 110 2.73 14.64 -16.22
C GLU A 110 1.95 14.56 -17.54
N LYS A 111 0.96 15.44 -17.73
CA LYS A 111 0.08 15.49 -18.92
C LYS A 111 0.82 15.60 -20.26
N GLU A 112 2.01 16.21 -20.27
CA GLU A 112 2.78 16.50 -21.49
C GLU A 112 3.47 15.26 -22.03
N LYS A 113 3.84 14.33 -21.13
CA LYS A 113 4.55 13.09 -21.46
C LYS A 113 3.67 11.85 -21.27
N GLY A 114 2.51 11.98 -20.64
CA GLY A 114 1.68 10.87 -20.21
C GLY A 114 2.32 10.03 -19.10
N ASN A 115 3.31 10.58 -18.37
CA ASN A 115 4.04 9.82 -17.37
C ASN A 115 3.34 9.87 -16.00
N VAL A 116 3.40 8.77 -15.25
CA VAL A 116 2.81 8.62 -13.92
C VAL A 116 3.89 8.21 -12.94
N ARG A 117 3.98 8.92 -11.81
CA ARG A 117 5.03 8.77 -10.79
C ARG A 117 4.46 8.75 -9.39
N SER A 118 5.17 8.07 -8.49
CA SER A 118 4.86 8.09 -7.06
C SER A 118 5.03 9.48 -6.47
N GLY A 119 4.20 9.82 -5.47
CA GLY A 119 4.37 11.02 -4.66
C GLY A 119 5.43 10.85 -3.57
N THR A 120 5.78 9.61 -3.25
CA THR A 120 6.81 9.27 -2.27
C THR A 120 8.20 9.56 -2.81
N GLU A 121 8.97 10.45 -2.14
CA GLU A 121 10.30 10.90 -2.57
C GLU A 121 11.25 9.77 -2.98
N GLU A 122 11.28 8.69 -2.19
CA GLU A 122 12.13 7.52 -2.41
C GLU A 122 11.86 6.82 -3.76
N TYR A 123 10.61 6.89 -4.26
CA TYR A 123 10.17 6.16 -5.47
C TYR A 123 9.74 7.08 -6.62
N LYS A 124 10.13 8.37 -6.58
CA LYS A 124 9.78 9.32 -7.67
C LYS A 124 10.34 8.95 -9.04
N ASN A 125 11.42 8.16 -9.06
CA ASN A 125 12.15 7.81 -10.27
C ASN A 125 11.85 6.39 -10.79
N GLU A 126 11.03 5.61 -10.09
CA GLU A 126 10.52 4.31 -10.56
C GLU A 126 9.34 4.47 -11.54
#